data_AF-A0A3N9NET2-F1
#
_entry.id   AF-A0A3N9NET2-F1
#
_cell.length_a   1.000
_cell.length_b   1.000
_cell.length_c   1.000
_cell.angle_alpha   90.00
_cell.angle_beta   90.00
_cell.angle_gamma   90.00
#
_symmetry.space_group_name_H-M   'P 1'
#
loop_
_entity.id
_entity.type
_entity.pdbx_description
1 polymer ?
#
loop_
_entity_poly.entity_id
_entity_poly.type
_entity_poly.pdbx_seq_one_letter_code
_entity_poly.pdbx_strand_id
1 'polypeptide(L)'
;MVMCKRLISLCVVMLLGLATVASADLLVHYKLDETSGAVAVDASGNGFDGVINGSTNWVTGTLGGALEFTGDCNVTLPAEGMGLYADIGSVAFWMNAGAPTAINTMFWAGDNTTGGGFGAENEMHVHLESPVADIWLGGELSFFAIASPNVHLHSDPSKGVDPAAVPVDPLLLGDQEWHHVAATWSAGDKMALYVDGEFIIESEYESTGYALNNIFLGQMAAGTRTYFGLLDDVRIYSHALTEVEVFNLFENPNDHVTDRAVHPQEFVLNQNYPNPFNPSTTISYNLAKNCDVLLTIYNQAGQKVRTLVQETPGVGFKSVAWDGRDDAGQQLGSGIYLCRLQVDDQMQTKKLILLR
;
A
#
# COMPACT_ATOMS: atom_id res chain seq x y z
N MET A 1 33.79 24.50 65.59
CA MET A 1 32.54 23.75 65.43
C MET A 1 32.06 23.99 63.99
N VAL A 2 32.51 23.14 63.06
CA VAL A 2 32.29 23.31 61.62
C VAL A 2 30.95 22.66 61.27
N MET A 3 30.01 23.45 60.75
CA MET A 3 28.65 23.02 60.44
C MET A 3 28.59 22.51 59.00
N CYS A 4 28.40 21.21 58.85
CA CYS A 4 28.28 20.50 57.57
C CYS A 4 26.84 20.67 57.04
N LYS A 5 26.64 21.51 56.00
CA LYS A 5 25.36 21.58 55.27
C LYS A 5 25.45 20.67 54.05
N ARG A 6 24.71 19.55 54.08
CA ARG A 6 24.48 18.67 52.93
C ARG A 6 23.53 19.37 51.95
N LEU A 7 23.98 19.65 50.73
CA LEU A 7 23.11 19.98 49.60
C LEU A 7 22.47 18.67 49.09
N ILE A 8 21.14 18.60 49.10
CA ILE A 8 20.39 17.56 48.40
C ILE A 8 20.03 18.16 47.03
N SER A 9 20.66 17.65 45.97
CA SER A 9 20.36 18.04 44.60
C SER A 9 19.07 17.34 44.16
N LEU A 10 17.99 18.10 44.02
CA LEU A 10 16.71 17.61 43.50
C LEU A 10 16.80 17.55 41.96
N CYS A 11 17.13 16.39 41.40
CA CYS A 11 17.08 16.16 39.96
C CYS A 11 15.61 16.01 39.53
N VAL A 12 15.02 17.11 39.03
CA VAL A 12 13.75 17.06 38.29
C VAL A 12 14.07 16.50 36.91
N VAL A 13 13.80 15.20 36.71
CA VAL A 13 13.81 14.60 35.38
C VAL A 13 12.53 15.05 34.68
N MET A 14 12.66 16.09 33.86
CA MET A 14 11.59 16.51 32.95
C MET A 14 11.54 15.48 31.82
N LEU A 15 10.64 14.50 31.94
CA LEU A 15 10.29 13.64 30.81
C LEU A 15 9.62 14.53 29.75
N LEU A 16 10.38 14.90 28.72
CA LEU A 16 9.79 15.34 27.46
C LEU A 16 9.13 14.12 26.84
N GLY A 17 7.81 14.03 26.95
CA GLY A 17 7.03 13.20 26.04
C GLY A 17 7.26 13.71 24.63
N LEU A 18 7.76 12.84 23.75
CA LEU A 18 7.68 13.07 22.31
C LEU A 18 6.19 13.04 21.96
N ALA A 19 5.58 14.21 21.87
CA ALA A 19 4.30 14.33 21.18
C ALA A 19 4.59 14.04 19.71
N THR A 20 4.14 12.89 19.22
CA THR A 20 4.03 12.63 17.79
C THR A 20 3.10 13.70 17.25
N VAL A 21 3.62 14.56 16.37
CA VAL A 21 2.77 15.49 15.62
C VAL A 21 1.96 14.60 14.69
N ALA A 22 0.67 14.44 14.96
CA ALA A 22 -0.26 13.82 14.03
C ALA A 22 -0.09 14.52 12.68
N SER A 23 0.15 13.73 11.63
CA SER A 23 0.12 14.26 10.27
C SER A 23 -1.31 14.73 10.03
N ALA A 24 -1.49 16.01 9.67
CA ALA A 24 -2.82 16.61 9.50
C ALA A 24 -3.69 15.89 8.47
N ASP A 25 -3.06 15.04 7.63
CA ASP A 25 -3.72 14.30 6.56
C ASP A 25 -3.93 12.81 6.86
N LEU A 26 -3.36 12.25 7.94
CA LEU A 26 -3.68 10.89 8.38
C LEU A 26 -4.99 10.95 9.19
N LEU A 27 -6.05 10.35 8.66
CA LEU A 27 -7.36 10.36 9.30
C LEU A 27 -7.48 9.28 10.37
N VAL A 28 -7.09 8.05 10.05
CA VAL A 28 -7.15 6.92 11.00
C VAL A 28 -6.01 5.94 10.74
N HIS A 29 -5.53 5.32 11.82
CA HIS A 29 -4.53 4.26 11.77
C HIS A 29 -4.93 3.12 12.71
N TYR A 30 -5.51 2.05 12.16
CA TYR A 30 -5.72 0.81 12.90
C TYR A 30 -4.54 -0.12 12.71
N LYS A 31 -3.72 -0.23 13.75
CA LYS A 31 -2.63 -1.22 13.77
C LYS A 31 -3.16 -2.65 13.81
N LEU A 32 -4.35 -2.85 14.39
CA LEU A 32 -4.92 -4.19 14.61
C LEU A 32 -4.00 -5.08 15.47
N ASP A 33 -3.38 -4.44 16.47
CA ASP A 33 -2.45 -5.01 17.46
C ASP A 33 -3.16 -5.53 18.73
N GLU A 34 -4.48 -5.36 18.83
CA GLU A 34 -5.22 -5.82 19.99
C GLU A 34 -5.13 -7.35 20.14
N THR A 35 -5.41 -7.81 21.36
CA THR A 35 -5.37 -9.25 21.68
C THR A 35 -6.74 -9.79 22.09
N SER A 36 -7.72 -8.89 22.26
CA SER A 36 -9.11 -9.20 22.60
C SER A 36 -9.95 -7.91 22.51
N GLY A 37 -11.27 -8.07 22.51
CA GLY A 37 -12.22 -6.96 22.58
C GLY A 37 -12.88 -6.67 21.25
N ALA A 38 -13.79 -5.70 21.26
CA ALA A 38 -14.63 -5.32 20.12
C ALA A 38 -14.28 -3.92 19.58
N VAL A 39 -13.05 -3.46 19.80
CA VAL A 39 -12.59 -2.12 19.43
C VAL A 39 -11.29 -2.24 18.66
N ALA A 40 -11.23 -1.64 17.47
CA ALA A 40 -10.00 -1.40 16.73
C ALA A 40 -9.53 0.02 17.09
N VAL A 41 -8.44 0.14 17.85
CA VAL A 41 -8.01 1.43 18.40
C VAL A 41 -7.34 2.27 17.32
N ASP A 42 -7.75 3.53 17.21
CA ASP A 42 -7.11 4.50 16.33
C ASP A 42 -5.79 5.00 16.91
N ALA A 43 -4.69 4.55 16.32
CA ALA A 43 -3.34 4.94 16.69
C ALA A 43 -2.89 6.29 16.09
N SER A 44 -3.70 6.92 15.22
CA SER A 44 -3.37 8.23 14.63
C SER A 44 -3.43 9.36 15.66
N GLY A 45 -4.21 9.17 16.73
CA GLY A 45 -4.47 10.18 17.76
C GLY A 45 -5.70 11.06 17.49
N ASN A 46 -6.46 10.80 16.42
CA ASN A 46 -7.68 11.54 16.11
C ASN A 46 -8.91 11.00 16.85
N GLY A 47 -8.83 9.80 17.43
CA GLY A 47 -9.86 9.22 18.28
C GLY A 47 -11.01 8.59 17.49
N PHE A 48 -10.75 8.18 16.25
CA PHE A 48 -11.72 7.48 15.42
C PHE A 48 -11.65 5.97 15.65
N ASP A 49 -11.85 5.53 16.89
CA ASP A 49 -11.84 4.09 17.22
C ASP A 49 -12.95 3.34 16.47
N GLY A 50 -12.58 2.23 15.83
CA GLY A 50 -13.49 1.36 15.09
C GLY A 50 -14.20 0.37 15.99
N VAL A 51 -15.42 -0.02 15.62
CA VAL A 51 -16.19 -1.08 16.29
C VAL A 51 -16.00 -2.39 15.53
N ILE A 52 -15.46 -3.41 16.19
CA ILE A 52 -15.33 -4.75 15.63
C ILE A 52 -16.61 -5.53 15.94
N ASN A 53 -17.25 -6.04 14.89
CA ASN A 53 -18.44 -6.87 14.97
C ASN A 53 -18.10 -8.30 14.56
N GLY A 54 -18.87 -9.27 15.06
CA GLY A 54 -18.68 -10.68 14.74
C GLY A 54 -17.58 -11.35 15.57
N SER A 55 -17.04 -12.45 15.03
CA SER A 55 -16.03 -13.27 15.71
C SER A 55 -14.63 -12.67 15.53
N THR A 56 -13.93 -12.37 16.63
CA THR A 56 -12.55 -11.88 16.58
C THR A 56 -11.56 -13.02 16.71
N ASN A 57 -10.60 -13.13 15.79
CA ASN A 57 -9.39 -13.91 15.99
C ASN A 57 -8.16 -13.05 15.68
N TRP A 58 -7.24 -12.97 16.64
CA TRP A 58 -6.04 -12.12 16.57
C TRP A 58 -4.82 -13.00 16.34
N VAL A 59 -4.01 -12.66 15.34
CA VAL A 59 -2.84 -13.44 14.92
C VAL A 59 -1.60 -12.56 14.85
N THR A 60 -0.43 -13.15 14.59
CA THR A 60 0.76 -12.35 14.26
C THR A 60 0.61 -11.74 12.87
N GLY A 61 0.76 -10.42 12.79
CA GLY A 61 0.73 -9.65 11.56
C GLY A 61 2.11 -9.44 10.95
N THR A 62 2.15 -8.54 9.97
CA THR A 62 3.40 -7.95 9.45
C THR A 62 4.05 -7.03 10.48
N LEU A 63 3.23 -6.34 11.28
CA LEU A 63 3.66 -5.36 12.28
C LEU A 63 2.96 -5.63 13.61
N GLY A 64 3.48 -6.60 14.36
CA GLY A 64 2.86 -6.98 15.63
C GLY A 64 1.71 -7.94 15.41
N GLY A 65 0.48 -7.50 15.66
CA GLY A 65 -0.76 -8.25 15.52
C GLY A 65 -1.44 -8.05 14.17
N ALA A 66 -2.46 -8.85 13.91
CA ALA A 66 -3.39 -8.67 12.81
C ALA A 66 -4.76 -9.22 13.21
N LEU A 67 -5.82 -8.70 12.57
CA LEU A 67 -7.18 -9.20 12.75
C LEU A 67 -7.54 -10.16 11.61
N GLU A 68 -7.99 -11.36 11.96
CA GLU A 68 -8.63 -12.27 11.02
C GLU A 68 -10.10 -11.91 10.84
N PHE A 69 -10.49 -11.79 9.57
CA PHE A 69 -11.85 -11.64 9.11
C PHE A 69 -12.37 -13.02 8.69
N THR A 70 -13.36 -13.52 9.43
CA THR A 70 -13.95 -14.87 9.26
C THR A 70 -15.24 -14.86 8.42
N GLY A 71 -15.49 -13.77 7.69
CA GLY A 71 -16.70 -13.56 6.91
C GLY A 71 -17.93 -13.07 7.70
N ASP A 72 -17.98 -13.26 9.02
CA ASP A 72 -18.92 -12.58 9.94
C ASP A 72 -18.26 -11.40 10.69
N CYS A 73 -16.93 -11.35 10.69
CA CYS A 73 -16.13 -10.30 11.29
C CYS A 73 -16.07 -9.06 10.36
N ASN A 74 -16.26 -7.87 10.92
CA ASN A 74 -16.01 -6.60 10.23
C ASN A 74 -15.61 -5.49 11.21
N VAL A 75 -15.01 -4.42 10.70
CA VAL A 75 -14.78 -3.20 11.46
C VAL A 75 -15.66 -2.09 10.88
N THR A 76 -16.54 -1.52 11.71
CA THR A 76 -17.30 -0.32 11.37
C THR A 76 -16.54 0.90 11.88
N LEU A 77 -16.18 1.82 10.99
CA LEU A 77 -15.51 3.06 11.36
C LEU A 77 -16.53 4.13 11.76
N PRO A 78 -16.18 5.04 12.70
CA PRO A 78 -16.99 6.20 13.02
C PRO A 78 -16.82 7.29 11.95
N ALA A 79 -17.25 7.00 10.72
CA ALA A 79 -17.01 7.83 9.54
C ALA A 79 -17.62 9.25 9.64
N GLU A 80 -18.66 9.42 10.46
CA GLU A 80 -19.18 10.74 10.81
C GLU A 80 -18.10 11.57 11.51
N GLY A 81 -17.66 12.65 10.86
CA GLY A 81 -16.63 13.55 11.38
C GLY A 81 -15.19 13.19 10.99
N MET A 82 -14.95 12.05 10.33
CA MET A 82 -13.64 11.74 9.73
C MET A 82 -13.30 12.67 8.56
N GLY A 83 -14.31 13.20 7.86
CA GLY A 83 -14.11 14.17 6.79
C GLY A 83 -13.48 13.58 5.52
N LEU A 84 -13.65 12.28 5.27
CA LEU A 84 -13.25 11.64 4.02
C LEU A 84 -14.32 11.87 2.93
N TYR A 85 -13.87 12.25 1.74
CA TYR A 85 -14.74 12.51 0.59
C TYR A 85 -14.27 11.71 -0.63
N ALA A 86 -15.19 11.49 -1.56
CA ALA A 86 -14.85 10.88 -2.83
C ALA A 86 -13.97 11.77 -3.73
N ASP A 87 -13.80 13.06 -3.41
CA ASP A 87 -12.94 13.95 -4.22
C ASP A 87 -11.46 13.67 -4.06
N ILE A 88 -11.01 13.37 -2.84
CA ILE A 88 -9.58 13.12 -2.60
C ILE A 88 -9.38 12.26 -1.35
N GLY A 89 -8.45 11.32 -1.43
CA GLY A 89 -8.08 10.48 -0.30
C GLY A 89 -7.28 9.26 -0.70
N SER A 90 -6.92 8.48 0.30
CA SER A 90 -6.27 7.18 0.12
C SER A 90 -6.65 6.20 1.22
N VAL A 91 -6.59 4.91 0.88
CA VAL A 91 -6.57 3.81 1.85
C VAL A 91 -5.36 2.93 1.57
N ALA A 92 -4.65 2.53 2.63
CA ALA A 92 -3.54 1.59 2.56
C ALA A 92 -3.64 0.57 3.69
N PHE A 93 -3.30 -0.70 3.43
CA PHE A 93 -3.33 -1.77 4.42
C PHE A 93 -2.47 -2.94 3.98
N TRP A 94 -2.06 -3.76 4.94
CA TRP A 94 -1.53 -5.09 4.66
C TRP A 94 -2.67 -6.10 4.64
N MET A 95 -2.62 -7.04 3.71
CA MET A 95 -3.60 -8.11 3.58
C MET A 95 -2.93 -9.47 3.36
N ASN A 96 -3.59 -10.52 3.83
CA ASN A 96 -3.24 -11.90 3.52
C ASN A 96 -4.53 -12.71 3.35
N ALA A 97 -4.71 -13.37 2.21
CA ALA A 97 -5.87 -14.22 1.98
C ALA A 97 -5.53 -15.43 1.11
N GLY A 98 -6.32 -16.49 1.26
CA GLY A 98 -6.36 -17.56 0.26
C GLY A 98 -7.20 -17.16 -0.96
N ALA A 99 -7.18 -18.03 -1.97
CA ALA A 99 -7.96 -17.82 -3.18
C ALA A 99 -9.47 -17.66 -2.85
N PRO A 100 -10.09 -16.52 -3.19
CA PRO A 100 -11.47 -16.24 -2.83
C PRO A 100 -12.44 -17.16 -3.57
N THR A 101 -13.48 -17.61 -2.87
CA THR A 101 -14.60 -18.37 -3.45
C THR A 101 -15.82 -17.49 -3.78
N ALA A 102 -15.81 -16.25 -3.31
CA ALA A 102 -16.76 -15.18 -3.57
C ALA A 102 -16.01 -13.84 -3.55
N ILE A 103 -16.64 -12.75 -4.02
CA ILE A 103 -16.01 -11.42 -3.93
C ILE A 103 -15.83 -11.06 -2.46
N ASN A 104 -14.63 -10.59 -2.12
CA ASN A 104 -14.14 -10.40 -0.77
C ASN A 104 -13.79 -8.92 -0.58
N THR A 105 -14.61 -8.17 0.17
CA THR A 105 -14.46 -6.72 0.36
C THR A 105 -13.55 -6.39 1.53
N MET A 106 -12.38 -5.80 1.26
CA MET A 106 -11.44 -5.40 2.32
C MET A 106 -11.72 -3.99 2.82
N PHE A 107 -12.01 -3.06 1.91
CA PHE A 107 -12.42 -1.69 2.22
C PHE A 107 -13.66 -1.33 1.42
N TRP A 108 -14.64 -0.72 2.09
CA TRP A 108 -15.81 -0.12 1.45
C TRP A 108 -16.09 1.23 2.09
N ALA A 109 -16.44 2.21 1.27
CA ALA A 109 -16.87 3.52 1.73
C ALA A 109 -18.01 4.06 0.85
N GLY A 110 -19.00 4.72 1.45
CA GLY A 110 -20.11 5.30 0.70
C GLY A 110 -20.93 6.34 1.46
N ASP A 111 -21.76 7.06 0.72
CA ASP A 111 -22.61 8.12 1.26
C ASP A 111 -23.82 7.60 2.05
N ASN A 112 -24.26 6.38 1.75
CA ASN A 112 -25.33 5.67 2.42
C ASN A 112 -25.14 4.14 2.34
N THR A 113 -25.96 3.37 3.06
CA THR A 113 -25.80 1.91 3.19
C THR A 113 -26.79 1.10 2.33
N THR A 114 -27.44 1.69 1.33
CA THR A 114 -28.64 1.10 0.68
C THR A 114 -28.37 0.19 -0.53
N GLY A 115 -27.12 -0.03 -0.94
CA GLY A 115 -26.83 -0.99 -2.01
C GLY A 115 -25.54 -1.81 -1.86
N GLY A 116 -24.99 -2.24 -2.99
CA GLY A 116 -24.14 -3.44 -3.09
C GLY A 116 -23.28 -3.52 -4.36
N GLY A 117 -22.69 -2.40 -4.79
CA GLY A 117 -21.68 -2.34 -5.85
C GLY A 117 -22.17 -1.68 -7.14
N PHE A 118 -23.49 -1.52 -7.29
CA PHE A 118 -24.16 -1.04 -8.51
C PHE A 118 -25.53 -0.41 -8.22
N GLY A 119 -25.81 -0.05 -6.95
CA GLY A 119 -27.08 0.55 -6.57
C GLY A 119 -27.10 2.07 -6.77
N ALA A 120 -28.00 2.76 -6.06
CA ALA A 120 -28.15 4.21 -6.14
C ALA A 120 -27.21 4.97 -5.18
N GLU A 121 -26.50 4.25 -4.33
CA GLU A 121 -25.43 4.72 -3.48
C GLU A 121 -24.26 5.27 -4.30
N ASN A 122 -23.60 6.27 -3.76
CA ASN A 122 -22.28 6.64 -4.22
C ASN A 122 -21.27 5.90 -3.35
N GLU A 123 -20.40 5.09 -3.96
CA GLU A 123 -19.51 4.20 -3.24
C GLU A 123 -18.14 4.06 -3.91
N MET A 124 -17.18 3.63 -3.11
CA MET A 124 -15.91 3.09 -3.57
C MET A 124 -15.51 1.89 -2.72
N HIS A 125 -14.78 0.95 -3.32
CA HIS A 125 -14.41 -0.26 -2.63
C HIS A 125 -13.17 -0.95 -3.22
N VAL A 126 -12.41 -1.61 -2.35
CA VAL A 126 -11.27 -2.46 -2.70
C VAL A 126 -11.60 -3.91 -2.38
N HIS A 127 -11.63 -4.77 -3.40
CA HIS A 127 -12.01 -6.18 -3.28
C HIS A 127 -10.93 -7.14 -3.79
N LEU A 128 -10.95 -8.37 -3.29
CA LEU A 128 -10.45 -9.52 -4.03
C LEU A 128 -11.59 -10.20 -4.78
N GLU A 129 -11.38 -10.44 -6.07
CA GLU A 129 -12.38 -10.96 -6.97
C GLU A 129 -12.39 -12.49 -6.97
N SER A 130 -13.59 -13.06 -6.97
CA SER A 130 -13.78 -14.50 -7.16
C SER A 130 -13.60 -14.89 -8.63
N PRO A 131 -13.21 -16.14 -8.91
CA PRO A 131 -13.14 -16.62 -10.29
C PRO A 131 -14.53 -16.63 -10.93
N VAL A 132 -14.73 -15.80 -11.96
CA VAL A 132 -15.92 -15.81 -12.80
C VAL A 132 -15.49 -15.93 -14.25
N ALA A 133 -16.05 -16.92 -14.94
CA ALA A 133 -15.66 -17.37 -16.29
C ALA A 133 -15.22 -16.21 -17.21
N ASP A 134 -13.95 -16.26 -17.61
CA ASP A 134 -13.26 -15.35 -18.52
C ASP A 134 -13.25 -13.86 -18.15
N ILE A 135 -13.83 -13.43 -17.03
CA ILE A 135 -13.83 -12.00 -16.61
C ILE A 135 -12.94 -11.74 -15.39
N TRP A 136 -12.71 -12.75 -14.57
CA TRP A 136 -11.88 -12.65 -13.36
C TRP A 136 -11.14 -13.95 -13.10
N LEU A 137 -9.86 -13.86 -12.74
CA LEU A 137 -9.15 -14.95 -12.10
C LEU A 137 -9.24 -14.79 -10.57
N GLY A 138 -9.40 -15.91 -9.86
CA GLY A 138 -9.57 -15.87 -8.41
C GLY A 138 -8.35 -15.24 -7.72
N GLY A 139 -8.59 -14.19 -6.93
CA GLY A 139 -7.55 -13.46 -6.21
C GLY A 139 -7.03 -12.21 -6.94
N GLU A 140 -7.60 -11.85 -8.10
CA GLU A 140 -7.37 -10.55 -8.73
C GLU A 140 -7.91 -9.42 -7.81
N LEU A 141 -7.12 -8.38 -7.58
CA LEU A 141 -7.52 -7.21 -6.81
C LEU A 141 -8.31 -6.26 -7.69
N SER A 142 -9.36 -5.66 -7.15
CA SER A 142 -10.10 -4.59 -7.81
C SER A 142 -10.25 -3.37 -6.92
N PHE A 143 -10.17 -2.19 -7.53
CA PHE A 143 -10.52 -0.92 -6.89
C PHE A 143 -11.52 -0.19 -7.77
N PHE A 144 -12.71 0.06 -7.24
CA PHE A 144 -13.82 0.65 -7.97
C PHE A 144 -14.33 1.88 -7.24
N ALA A 145 -14.78 2.87 -8.02
CA ALA A 145 -15.50 4.03 -7.53
C ALA A 145 -16.65 4.39 -8.48
N ILE A 146 -17.80 4.72 -7.90
CA ILE A 146 -18.88 5.40 -8.61
C ILE A 146 -18.44 6.84 -8.87
N ALA A 147 -18.43 7.18 -10.16
CA ALA A 147 -17.86 8.39 -10.74
C ALA A 147 -18.55 8.70 -12.08
N SER A 148 -18.13 9.75 -12.78
CA SER A 148 -18.67 10.08 -14.11
C SER A 148 -17.56 10.13 -15.18
N PRO A 149 -17.27 9.01 -15.86
CA PRO A 149 -17.83 7.66 -15.72
C PRO A 149 -17.32 6.92 -14.47
N ASN A 150 -17.96 5.81 -14.10
CA ASN A 150 -17.43 4.92 -13.07
C ASN A 150 -16.02 4.46 -13.45
N VAL A 151 -15.15 4.33 -12.44
CA VAL A 151 -13.77 3.88 -12.64
C VAL A 151 -13.60 2.53 -11.97
N HIS A 152 -12.98 1.60 -12.68
CA HIS A 152 -12.64 0.28 -12.18
C HIS A 152 -11.20 -0.03 -12.54
N LEU A 153 -10.36 -0.25 -11.53
CA LEU A 153 -8.96 -0.64 -11.67
C LEU A 153 -8.80 -2.10 -11.26
N HIS A 154 -7.89 -2.80 -11.92
CA HIS A 154 -7.61 -4.21 -11.69
C HIS A 154 -6.12 -4.42 -11.44
N SER A 155 -5.76 -5.45 -10.67
CA SER A 155 -4.35 -5.87 -10.56
C SER A 155 -3.80 -6.54 -11.81
N ASP A 156 -4.62 -6.72 -12.84
CA ASP A 156 -4.17 -6.94 -14.22
C ASP A 156 -4.09 -5.61 -14.98
N PRO A 157 -2.91 -4.97 -15.06
CA PRO A 157 -2.80 -3.71 -15.78
C PRO A 157 -3.03 -3.86 -17.30
N SER A 158 -2.86 -5.07 -17.85
CA SER A 158 -3.06 -5.34 -19.28
C SER A 158 -4.55 -5.46 -19.64
N LYS A 159 -5.41 -5.82 -18.68
CA LYS A 159 -6.87 -5.78 -18.80
C LYS A 159 -7.40 -4.34 -18.89
N GLY A 160 -6.67 -3.37 -18.32
CA GLY A 160 -7.07 -1.97 -18.29
C GLY A 160 -8.18 -1.73 -17.28
N VAL A 161 -9.19 -0.93 -17.67
CA VAL A 161 -10.28 -0.48 -16.78
C VAL A 161 -11.66 -1.03 -17.14
N ASP A 162 -11.73 -1.93 -18.12
CA ASP A 162 -12.98 -2.56 -18.55
C ASP A 162 -13.25 -3.81 -17.70
N PRO A 163 -14.29 -3.80 -16.83
CA PRO A 163 -14.60 -4.96 -16.00
C PRO A 163 -15.08 -6.18 -16.79
N ALA A 164 -15.41 -6.04 -18.08
CA ALA A 164 -15.79 -7.14 -18.96
C ALA A 164 -14.62 -7.69 -19.79
N ALA A 165 -13.44 -7.06 -19.73
CA ALA A 165 -12.27 -7.55 -20.43
C ALA A 165 -11.73 -8.83 -19.79
N VAL A 166 -11.21 -9.73 -20.65
CA VAL A 166 -10.63 -10.99 -20.21
C VAL A 166 -9.28 -10.73 -19.54
N PRO A 167 -9.01 -11.29 -18.35
CA PRO A 167 -7.68 -11.20 -17.74
C PRO A 167 -6.59 -11.75 -18.68
N VAL A 168 -5.48 -11.03 -18.76
CA VAL A 168 -4.31 -11.32 -19.58
C VAL A 168 -3.14 -11.80 -18.70
N ASP A 169 -2.78 -11.05 -17.68
CA ASP A 169 -1.68 -11.35 -16.75
C ASP A 169 -1.96 -10.73 -15.37
N PRO A 170 -2.96 -11.22 -14.64
CA PRO A 170 -3.35 -10.65 -13.36
C PRO A 170 -2.33 -10.95 -12.28
N LEU A 171 -2.01 -9.93 -11.48
CA LEU A 171 -1.36 -10.13 -10.18
C LEU A 171 -2.41 -10.68 -9.19
N LEU A 172 -2.25 -11.93 -8.78
CA LEU A 172 -3.15 -12.63 -7.86
C LEU A 172 -2.63 -12.54 -6.43
N LEU A 173 -3.45 -12.05 -5.50
CA LEU A 173 -3.11 -11.84 -4.08
C LEU A 173 -3.78 -12.87 -3.14
N GLY A 174 -4.47 -13.86 -3.71
CA GLY A 174 -5.08 -14.98 -2.99
C GLY A 174 -4.10 -16.13 -2.73
N ASP A 175 -2.83 -15.83 -2.49
CA ASP A 175 -1.72 -16.79 -2.42
C ASP A 175 -1.28 -17.14 -0.99
N GLN A 176 -1.93 -16.56 0.02
CA GLN A 176 -1.61 -16.68 1.45
C GLN A 176 -0.28 -16.02 1.86
N GLU A 177 0.26 -15.10 1.06
CA GLU A 177 1.34 -14.22 1.47
C GLU A 177 0.81 -12.84 1.91
N TRP A 178 1.65 -12.08 2.62
CA TRP A 178 1.33 -10.72 3.00
C TRP A 178 1.65 -9.75 1.87
N HIS A 179 0.65 -8.96 1.47
CA HIS A 179 0.78 -7.90 0.49
C HIS A 179 0.34 -6.56 1.05
N HIS A 180 1.09 -5.50 0.73
CA HIS A 180 0.66 -4.14 1.01
C HIS A 180 -0.17 -3.62 -0.16
N VAL A 181 -1.40 -3.22 0.09
CA VAL A 181 -2.30 -2.64 -0.91
C VAL A 181 -2.50 -1.17 -0.60
N ALA A 182 -2.40 -0.32 -1.62
CA ALA A 182 -2.82 1.07 -1.51
C ALA A 182 -3.69 1.48 -2.71
N ALA A 183 -4.75 2.20 -2.40
CA ALA A 183 -5.71 2.75 -3.34
C ALA A 183 -5.83 4.26 -3.09
N THR A 184 -5.63 5.06 -4.13
CA THR A 184 -5.58 6.53 -4.04
C THR A 184 -6.53 7.14 -5.05
N TRP A 185 -7.14 8.28 -4.73
CA TRP A 185 -8.05 8.99 -5.62
C TRP A 185 -7.91 10.50 -5.46
N SER A 186 -7.95 11.21 -6.59
CA SER A 186 -7.99 12.68 -6.66
C SER A 186 -8.80 13.12 -7.88
N ALA A 187 -9.95 13.75 -7.65
CA ALA A 187 -10.83 14.26 -8.69
C ALA A 187 -10.13 15.36 -9.51
N GLY A 188 -10.29 15.31 -10.83
CA GLY A 188 -9.58 16.18 -11.77
C GLY A 188 -8.13 15.75 -12.06
N ASP A 189 -7.68 14.62 -11.51
CA ASP A 189 -6.39 13.99 -11.79
C ASP A 189 -6.59 12.51 -12.09
N LYS A 190 -6.49 11.64 -11.07
CA LYS A 190 -6.54 10.19 -11.26
C LYS A 190 -6.95 9.39 -10.03
N MET A 191 -7.36 8.16 -10.29
CA MET A 191 -7.47 7.07 -9.33
C MET A 191 -6.37 6.06 -9.65
N ALA A 192 -5.66 5.56 -8.64
CA ALA A 192 -4.53 4.66 -8.83
C ALA A 192 -4.49 3.52 -7.80
N LEU A 193 -3.98 2.37 -8.25
CA LEU A 193 -3.82 1.15 -7.48
C LEU A 193 -2.34 0.77 -7.39
N TYR A 194 -1.92 0.38 -6.19
CA TYR A 194 -0.56 0.00 -5.86
C TYR A 194 -0.56 -1.31 -5.07
N VAL A 195 0.44 -2.15 -5.32
CA VAL A 195 0.68 -3.39 -4.57
C VAL A 195 2.16 -3.49 -4.24
N ASP A 196 2.48 -3.82 -2.99
CA ASP A 196 3.84 -3.98 -2.46
C ASP A 196 4.74 -2.77 -2.74
N GLY A 197 4.16 -1.57 -2.58
CA GLY A 197 4.84 -0.30 -2.82
C GLY A 197 4.97 0.09 -4.29
N GLU A 198 4.58 -0.78 -5.23
CA GLU A 198 4.73 -0.57 -6.67
C GLU A 198 3.42 -0.12 -7.32
N PHE A 199 3.55 0.76 -8.32
CA PHE A 199 2.44 1.18 -9.16
C PHE A 199 1.91 0.02 -10.02
N ILE A 200 0.60 -0.15 -10.07
CA ILE A 200 -0.06 -1.16 -10.90
C ILE A 200 -0.79 -0.52 -12.09
N ILE A 201 -1.78 0.32 -11.81
CA ILE A 201 -2.62 0.94 -12.84
C ILE A 201 -3.23 2.26 -12.32
N GLU A 202 -3.52 3.17 -13.24
CA GLU A 202 -4.30 4.37 -12.99
C GLU A 202 -5.33 4.64 -14.09
N SER A 203 -6.31 5.48 -13.78
CA SER A 203 -7.24 6.06 -14.73
C SER A 203 -7.58 7.48 -14.34
N GLU A 204 -8.00 8.30 -15.31
CA GLU A 204 -8.58 9.61 -15.03
C GLU A 204 -9.76 9.45 -14.07
N TYR A 205 -9.87 10.36 -13.10
CA TYR A 205 -10.89 10.27 -12.07
C TYR A 205 -11.58 11.61 -11.89
N GLU A 206 -12.91 11.56 -11.93
CA GLU A 206 -13.79 12.69 -11.68
C GLU A 206 -14.85 12.25 -10.68
N SER A 207 -15.02 13.03 -9.61
CA SER A 207 -15.99 12.74 -8.56
C SER A 207 -17.19 13.68 -8.64
N THR A 208 -18.31 13.25 -8.09
CA THR A 208 -19.51 14.07 -7.90
C THR A 208 -19.54 14.75 -6.52
N GLY A 209 -18.47 14.65 -5.71
CA GLY A 209 -18.31 15.42 -4.47
C GLY A 209 -19.07 14.88 -3.26
N TYR A 210 -19.31 13.57 -3.19
CA TYR A 210 -20.05 12.97 -2.08
C TYR A 210 -19.15 12.66 -0.88
N ALA A 211 -19.74 12.80 0.31
CA ALA A 211 -19.09 12.44 1.57
C ALA A 211 -19.14 10.92 1.77
N LEU A 212 -18.05 10.35 2.28
CA LEU A 212 -17.94 8.92 2.60
C LEU A 212 -18.32 8.70 4.07
N ASN A 213 -19.61 8.85 4.38
CA ASN A 213 -20.14 8.85 5.74
C ASN A 213 -20.32 7.45 6.35
N ASN A 214 -20.07 6.40 5.58
CA ASN A 214 -20.15 5.02 6.02
C ASN A 214 -18.89 4.33 5.52
N ILE A 215 -18.09 3.75 6.42
CA ILE A 215 -16.86 3.06 6.06
C ILE A 215 -16.79 1.74 6.83
N PHE A 216 -16.52 0.66 6.10
CA PHE A 216 -16.39 -0.68 6.65
C PHE A 216 -15.09 -1.32 6.18
N LEU A 217 -14.45 -2.07 7.08
CA LEU A 217 -13.44 -3.05 6.73
C LEU A 217 -14.05 -4.45 6.77
N GLY A 218 -13.73 -5.27 5.77
CA GLY A 218 -14.11 -6.67 5.74
C GLY A 218 -15.53 -6.98 5.22
N GLN A 219 -16.30 -5.98 4.78
CA GLN A 219 -17.60 -6.19 4.16
C GLN A 219 -18.10 -4.94 3.41
N MET A 220 -19.11 -5.12 2.55
CA MET A 220 -19.95 -4.01 2.09
C MET A 220 -20.94 -3.58 3.19
N ALA A 221 -21.52 -2.39 3.05
CA ALA A 221 -22.49 -1.85 4.01
C ALA A 221 -23.72 -2.74 4.26
N ALA A 222 -24.14 -3.52 3.26
CA ALA A 222 -25.26 -4.46 3.39
C ALA A 222 -24.89 -5.79 4.08
N GLY A 223 -23.65 -5.96 4.56
CA GLY A 223 -23.16 -7.21 5.15
C GLY A 223 -22.94 -8.33 4.12
N THR A 224 -22.64 -7.95 2.87
CA THR A 224 -22.38 -8.87 1.76
C THR A 224 -20.93 -8.75 1.29
N ARG A 225 -20.49 -9.70 0.43
CA ARG A 225 -19.12 -9.79 -0.09
C ARG A 225 -18.08 -9.73 1.04
N THR A 226 -18.30 -10.51 2.09
CA THR A 226 -17.50 -10.41 3.30
C THR A 226 -16.11 -11.00 3.10
N TYR A 227 -15.12 -10.41 3.76
CA TYR A 227 -13.73 -10.80 3.62
C TYR A 227 -13.41 -12.05 4.44
N PHE A 228 -12.61 -12.93 3.84
CA PHE A 228 -12.02 -14.10 4.46
C PHE A 228 -10.49 -14.00 4.34
N GLY A 229 -9.83 -13.56 5.40
CA GLY A 229 -8.39 -13.31 5.40
C GLY A 229 -7.95 -12.47 6.58
N LEU A 230 -6.73 -11.96 6.53
CA LEU A 230 -6.14 -11.09 7.54
C LEU A 230 -6.03 -9.67 7.00
N LEU A 231 -6.25 -8.68 7.86
CA LEU A 231 -5.78 -7.31 7.64
C LEU A 231 -4.87 -6.90 8.79
N ASP A 232 -3.90 -6.05 8.46
CA ASP A 232 -2.96 -5.42 9.37
C ASP A 232 -2.71 -3.98 8.91
N ASP A 233 -2.38 -3.10 9.86
CA ASP A 233 -1.84 -1.76 9.59
C ASP A 233 -2.68 -0.89 8.62
N VAL A 234 -3.99 -0.81 8.86
CA VAL A 234 -4.93 -0.09 8.02
C VAL A 234 -4.83 1.41 8.27
N ARG A 235 -4.60 2.18 7.20
CA ARG A 235 -4.48 3.64 7.22
C ARG A 235 -5.39 4.29 6.19
N ILE A 236 -6.02 5.40 6.57
CA ILE A 236 -6.81 6.23 5.66
C ILE A 236 -6.30 7.66 5.74
N TYR A 237 -6.14 8.29 4.58
CA TYR A 237 -5.62 9.65 4.43
C TYR A 237 -6.64 10.56 3.73
N SER A 238 -6.63 11.85 4.09
CA SER A 238 -7.44 12.90 3.44
C SER A 238 -6.79 13.47 2.18
N HIS A 239 -5.66 12.91 1.74
CA HIS A 239 -5.02 13.24 0.47
C HIS A 239 -4.76 11.99 -0.38
N ALA A 240 -4.59 12.19 -1.68
CA ALA A 240 -4.08 11.16 -2.57
C ALA A 240 -2.59 10.97 -2.31
N LEU A 241 -2.21 9.81 -1.76
CA LEU A 241 -0.82 9.44 -1.57
C LEU A 241 -0.15 9.36 -2.94
N THR A 242 1.01 9.98 -3.04
CA THR A 242 1.91 9.82 -4.18
C THR A 242 2.52 8.41 -4.17
N GLU A 243 2.97 7.93 -5.33
CA GLU A 243 3.73 6.67 -5.46
C GLU A 243 4.88 6.58 -4.45
N VAL A 244 5.53 7.72 -4.20
CA VAL A 244 6.56 7.90 -3.20
C VAL A 244 6.08 7.57 -1.78
N GLU A 245 4.95 8.15 -1.38
CA GLU A 245 4.41 7.95 -0.03
C GLU A 245 3.92 6.51 0.13
N VAL A 246 3.33 5.92 -0.90
CA VAL A 246 2.93 4.51 -0.93
C VAL A 246 4.15 3.59 -0.77
N PHE A 247 5.22 3.82 -1.52
CA PHE A 247 6.46 3.05 -1.41
C PHE A 247 7.08 3.14 -0.01
N ASN A 248 7.09 4.34 0.59
CA ASN A 248 7.61 4.52 1.94
C ASN A 248 6.75 3.81 2.99
N LEU A 249 5.43 3.81 2.85
CA LEU A 249 4.54 3.05 3.71
C LEU A 249 4.80 1.55 3.63
N PHE A 250 5.09 1.03 2.44
CA PHE A 250 5.45 -0.37 2.27
C PHE A 250 6.80 -0.71 2.91
N GLU A 251 7.86 0.03 2.62
CA GLU A 251 9.22 -0.27 3.10
C GLU A 251 9.42 0.05 4.59
N ASN A 252 8.80 1.13 5.06
CA ASN A 252 8.98 1.67 6.41
C ASN A 252 7.62 1.90 7.09
N PRO A 253 6.84 0.84 7.34
CA PRO A 253 5.48 1.02 7.83
C PRO A 253 5.42 1.50 9.29
N ASN A 254 6.54 1.67 9.99
CA ASN A 254 6.53 2.36 11.29
C ASN A 254 6.55 3.89 11.17
N ASP A 255 6.85 4.41 9.97
CA ASP A 255 6.88 5.84 9.71
C ASP A 255 5.50 6.34 9.25
N HIS A 256 5.07 7.47 9.78
CA HIS A 256 3.89 8.16 9.26
C HIS A 256 4.28 8.98 8.03
N VAL A 257 3.40 9.02 7.04
CA VAL A 257 3.47 10.00 5.94
C VAL A 257 3.18 11.38 6.54
N THR A 258 4.20 12.05 7.07
CA THR A 258 4.09 13.42 7.58
C THR A 258 4.22 14.36 6.41
N ASP A 259 3.17 15.11 6.11
CA ASP A 259 3.14 16.10 5.04
C ASP A 259 4.25 17.16 5.22
N ARG A 260 5.30 17.01 4.43
CA ARG A 260 6.09 18.05 3.77
C ARG A 260 7.22 17.42 2.97
N ALA A 261 7.01 17.30 1.66
CA ALA A 261 8.02 17.04 0.64
C ALA A 261 8.94 15.84 0.93
N VAL A 262 8.46 14.62 0.67
CA VAL A 262 9.37 13.47 0.57
C VAL A 262 10.02 13.48 -0.82
N HIS A 263 10.84 14.50 -1.08
CA HIS A 263 12.01 14.22 -1.90
C HIS A 263 12.88 13.29 -1.08
N PRO A 264 13.36 12.16 -1.65
CA PRO A 264 14.40 11.38 -1.00
C PRO A 264 15.48 12.33 -0.50
N GLN A 265 15.86 12.26 0.77
CA GLN A 265 16.96 13.10 1.26
C GLN A 265 18.31 12.56 0.75
N GLU A 266 18.32 11.31 0.28
CA GLU A 266 19.51 10.59 -0.15
C GLU A 266 19.23 9.75 -1.39
N PHE A 267 20.31 9.37 -2.08
CA PHE A 267 20.26 8.40 -3.16
C PHE A 267 20.30 6.98 -2.58
N VAL A 268 19.27 6.19 -2.85
CA VAL A 268 19.15 4.83 -2.32
C VAL A 268 18.78 3.88 -3.45
N LEU A 269 19.52 2.77 -3.58
CA LEU A 269 19.12 1.61 -4.37
C LEU A 269 18.46 0.62 -3.42
N ASN A 270 17.18 0.36 -3.61
CA ASN A 270 16.41 -0.57 -2.77
C ASN A 270 16.66 -2.01 -3.21
N GLN A 271 16.32 -2.95 -2.32
CA GLN A 271 16.38 -4.36 -2.69
C GLN A 271 15.32 -4.65 -3.74
N ASN A 272 15.68 -5.35 -4.82
CA ASN A 272 14.71 -5.71 -5.85
C ASN A 272 13.63 -6.64 -5.27
N TYR A 273 12.41 -6.55 -5.77
CA TYR A 273 11.31 -7.44 -5.41
C TYR A 273 10.64 -8.02 -6.67
N PRO A 274 10.27 -9.31 -6.68
CA PRO A 274 10.69 -10.34 -5.71
C PRO A 274 12.22 -10.55 -5.73
N ASN A 275 12.79 -11.11 -4.66
CA ASN A 275 14.17 -11.62 -4.64
C ASN A 275 14.29 -12.80 -3.66
N PRO A 276 14.50 -14.05 -4.14
CA PRO A 276 14.77 -14.44 -5.53
C PRO A 276 13.59 -14.22 -6.49
N PHE A 277 13.86 -14.10 -7.78
CA PHE A 277 12.84 -13.82 -8.81
C PHE A 277 12.88 -14.77 -10.00
N ASN A 278 11.74 -14.91 -10.71
CA ASN A 278 11.61 -15.74 -11.91
C ASN A 278 10.43 -15.27 -12.81
N PRO A 279 10.64 -14.88 -14.08
CA PRO A 279 11.87 -14.41 -14.69
C PRO A 279 12.12 -12.91 -14.45
N SER A 280 11.14 -12.18 -13.89
CA SER A 280 11.14 -10.73 -13.75
C SER A 280 11.15 -10.27 -12.30
N THR A 281 11.74 -9.08 -12.09
CA THR A 281 11.74 -8.36 -10.82
C THR A 281 11.69 -6.87 -11.08
N THR A 282 11.21 -6.12 -10.11
CA THR A 282 11.26 -4.66 -10.09
C THR A 282 12.44 -4.20 -9.23
N ILE A 283 13.19 -3.23 -9.76
CA ILE A 283 14.31 -2.60 -9.08
C ILE A 283 13.96 -1.14 -8.84
N SER A 284 13.90 -0.77 -7.56
CA SER A 284 13.45 0.54 -7.12
C SER A 284 14.61 1.35 -6.53
N TYR A 285 14.63 2.65 -6.78
CA TYR A 285 15.65 3.56 -6.30
C TYR A 285 15.13 4.98 -6.11
N ASN A 286 15.81 5.73 -5.25
CA ASN A 286 15.38 7.04 -4.80
C ASN A 286 16.38 8.10 -5.26
N LEU A 287 15.87 9.24 -5.76
CA LEU A 287 16.66 10.38 -6.21
C LEU A 287 16.34 11.64 -5.42
N ALA A 288 17.36 12.22 -4.79
CA ALA A 288 17.23 13.43 -3.98
C ALA A 288 17.19 14.74 -4.78
N LYS A 289 17.58 14.69 -6.05
CA LYS A 289 17.60 15.80 -6.99
C LYS A 289 17.55 15.28 -8.42
N ASN A 290 17.38 16.17 -9.38
CA ASN A 290 17.60 15.86 -10.79
C ASN A 290 19.10 15.63 -11.00
N CYS A 291 19.47 14.49 -11.55
CA CYS A 291 20.85 14.05 -11.71
C CYS A 291 20.95 12.96 -12.78
N ASP A 292 22.15 12.76 -13.30
CA ASP A 292 22.40 11.67 -14.24
C ASP A 292 22.39 10.33 -13.50
N VAL A 293 21.53 9.43 -13.95
CA VAL A 293 21.35 8.10 -13.39
C VAL A 293 21.83 7.06 -14.38
N LEU A 294 22.68 6.16 -13.90
CA LEU A 294 23.05 4.94 -14.61
C LEU A 294 22.73 3.73 -13.73
N LEU A 295 21.70 2.98 -14.10
CA LEU A 295 21.33 1.72 -13.45
C LEU A 295 21.75 0.55 -14.34
N THR A 296 22.68 -0.26 -13.83
CA THR A 296 23.34 -1.31 -14.62
C THR A 296 23.36 -2.63 -13.86
N ILE A 297 23.06 -3.72 -14.56
CA ILE A 297 23.20 -5.08 -14.06
C ILE A 297 24.55 -5.65 -14.48
N TYR A 298 25.22 -6.32 -13.55
CA TYR A 298 26.46 -7.04 -13.72
C TYR A 298 26.30 -8.51 -13.33
N ASN A 299 27.06 -9.40 -13.96
CA ASN A 299 27.19 -10.78 -13.51
C ASN A 299 28.17 -10.89 -12.32
N GLN A 300 28.30 -12.09 -11.75
CA GLN A 300 29.22 -12.38 -10.64
C GLN A 300 30.70 -12.10 -10.95
N ALA A 301 31.10 -12.04 -12.23
CA ALA A 301 32.46 -11.70 -12.65
C ALA A 301 32.66 -10.17 -12.79
N GLY A 302 31.64 -9.37 -12.50
CA GLY A 302 31.67 -7.90 -12.65
C GLY A 302 31.56 -7.43 -14.10
N GLN A 303 31.17 -8.31 -15.03
CA GLN A 303 30.92 -7.91 -16.41
C GLN A 303 29.52 -7.33 -16.53
N LYS A 304 29.40 -6.18 -17.21
CA LYS A 304 28.11 -5.57 -17.52
C LYS A 304 27.29 -6.52 -18.38
N VAL A 305 26.04 -6.77 -17.98
CA VAL A 305 25.09 -7.58 -18.77
C VAL A 305 23.95 -6.76 -19.33
N ARG A 306 23.43 -5.78 -18.58
CA ARG A 306 22.27 -4.99 -18.99
C ARG A 306 22.39 -3.55 -18.47
N THR A 307 22.05 -2.59 -19.30
CA THR A 307 21.78 -1.21 -18.85
C THR A 307 20.26 -1.04 -18.77
N LEU A 308 19.74 -0.72 -17.59
CA LEU A 308 18.29 -0.56 -17.37
C LEU A 308 17.87 0.89 -17.51
N VAL A 309 18.66 1.81 -16.98
CA VAL A 309 18.40 3.26 -16.99
C VAL A 309 19.68 3.99 -17.33
N GLN A 310 19.60 4.95 -18.26
CA GLN A 310 20.66 5.89 -18.57
C GLN A 310 20.04 7.23 -19.02
N GLU A 311 19.65 8.04 -18.06
CA GLU A 311 18.91 9.30 -18.29
C GLU A 311 19.14 10.28 -17.13
N THR A 312 18.57 11.49 -17.26
CA THR A 312 18.60 12.55 -16.23
C THR A 312 17.19 12.74 -15.65
N PRO A 313 16.64 11.76 -14.92
CA PRO A 313 15.28 11.82 -14.41
C PRO A 313 15.12 12.92 -13.35
N GLY A 314 13.87 13.35 -13.17
CA GLY A 314 13.50 14.25 -12.08
C GLY A 314 13.63 13.59 -10.71
N VAL A 315 13.75 14.40 -9.66
CA VAL A 315 13.68 14.00 -8.25
C VAL A 315 12.51 13.05 -7.97
N GLY A 316 12.69 12.16 -7.00
CA GLY A 316 11.65 11.24 -6.54
C GLY A 316 12.08 9.78 -6.57
N PHE A 317 11.12 8.93 -6.28
CA PHE A 317 11.29 7.48 -6.29
C PHE A 317 11.09 6.99 -7.72
N LYS A 318 11.80 5.94 -8.10
CA LYS A 318 11.85 5.39 -9.44
C LYS A 318 11.83 3.88 -9.33
N SER A 319 11.16 3.21 -10.25
CA SER A 319 11.26 1.77 -10.40
C SER A 319 11.45 1.39 -11.86
N VAL A 320 12.06 0.22 -12.08
CA VAL A 320 12.24 -0.35 -13.42
C VAL A 320 12.23 -1.87 -13.35
N ALA A 321 11.46 -2.49 -14.24
CA ALA A 321 11.41 -3.93 -14.37
C ALA A 321 12.66 -4.48 -15.08
N TRP A 322 13.16 -5.62 -14.62
CA TRP A 322 14.17 -6.41 -15.30
C TRP A 322 13.71 -7.85 -15.45
N ASP A 323 13.75 -8.36 -16.69
CA ASP A 323 13.23 -9.66 -17.10
C ASP A 323 14.29 -10.78 -17.15
N GLY A 324 15.46 -10.54 -16.54
CA GLY A 324 16.56 -11.50 -16.56
C GLY A 324 17.21 -11.69 -17.94
N ARG A 325 17.19 -10.67 -18.81
CA ARG A 325 17.91 -10.65 -20.09
C ARG A 325 19.07 -9.66 -20.12
N ASP A 326 20.01 -9.88 -21.03
CA ASP A 326 21.13 -8.98 -21.31
C ASP A 326 20.76 -7.88 -22.35
N ASP A 327 21.71 -6.99 -22.68
CA ASP A 327 21.54 -5.93 -23.68
C ASP A 327 21.22 -6.48 -25.09
N ALA A 328 21.57 -7.74 -25.40
CA ALA A 328 21.26 -8.41 -26.67
C ALA A 328 19.90 -9.14 -26.66
N GLY A 329 19.15 -9.06 -25.55
CA GLY A 329 17.87 -9.76 -25.36
C GLY A 329 18.03 -11.26 -25.10
N GLN A 330 19.25 -11.75 -24.87
CA GLN A 330 19.51 -13.13 -24.55
C GLN A 330 19.15 -13.40 -23.09
N GLN A 331 18.55 -14.56 -22.86
CA GLN A 331 18.20 -15.01 -21.53
C GLN A 331 19.45 -15.33 -20.72
N LEU A 332 19.48 -14.81 -19.49
CA LEU A 332 20.51 -15.14 -18.53
C LEU A 332 20.12 -16.37 -17.71
N GLY A 333 21.12 -17.11 -17.23
CA GLY A 333 20.94 -18.31 -16.42
C GLY A 333 20.71 -18.01 -14.94
N SER A 334 20.21 -19.00 -14.19
CA SER A 334 20.02 -18.91 -12.75
C SER A 334 21.33 -18.57 -12.04
N GLY A 335 21.30 -17.64 -11.10
CA GLY A 335 22.52 -17.19 -10.43
C GLY A 335 22.43 -15.83 -9.76
N ILE A 336 23.59 -15.37 -9.28
CA ILE A 336 23.74 -14.09 -8.61
C ILE A 336 24.10 -13.01 -9.63
N TYR A 337 23.37 -11.91 -9.57
CA TYR A 337 23.61 -10.69 -10.30
C TYR A 337 23.78 -9.52 -9.34
N LEU A 338 24.42 -8.46 -9.81
CA LEU A 338 24.62 -7.23 -9.06
C LEU A 338 23.95 -6.08 -9.82
N CYS A 339 22.99 -5.42 -9.20
CA CYS A 339 22.42 -4.18 -9.70
C CYS A 339 23.21 -3.04 -9.07
N ARG A 340 23.66 -2.12 -9.90
CA ARG A 340 24.42 -0.95 -9.49
C ARG A 340 23.72 0.30 -9.95
N LEU A 341 23.42 1.16 -9.00
CA LEU A 341 22.96 2.52 -9.22
C LEU A 341 24.17 3.44 -9.11
N GLN A 342 24.46 4.18 -10.17
CA GLN A 342 25.41 5.28 -10.15
C GLN A 342 24.65 6.59 -10.34
N VAL A 343 24.89 7.53 -9.44
CA VAL A 343 24.33 8.88 -9.46
C VAL A 343 25.44 9.87 -9.21
N ASP A 344 25.75 10.72 -10.20
CA ASP A 344 26.96 11.56 -10.18
C ASP A 344 28.21 10.74 -9.77
N ASP A 345 28.82 11.08 -8.63
CA ASP A 345 30.00 10.40 -8.04
C ASP A 345 29.65 9.30 -7.02
N GLN A 346 28.37 9.11 -6.72
CA GLN A 346 27.91 8.11 -5.73
C GLN A 346 27.50 6.81 -6.41
N MET A 347 27.70 5.70 -5.69
CA MET A 347 27.41 4.38 -6.19
C MET A 347 26.86 3.48 -5.09
N GLN A 348 25.74 2.83 -5.37
CA GLN A 348 25.18 1.77 -4.54
C GLN A 348 25.05 0.47 -5.34
N THR A 349 25.09 -0.66 -4.65
CA THR A 349 24.98 -1.99 -5.29
C THR A 349 24.14 -2.93 -4.44
N LYS A 350 23.21 -3.64 -5.08
CA LYS A 350 22.37 -4.67 -4.47
C LYS A 350 22.55 -6.00 -5.18
N LYS A 351 22.37 -7.09 -4.42
CA LYS A 351 22.48 -8.46 -4.92
C LYS A 351 21.09 -8.94 -5.36
N LEU A 352 21.03 -9.55 -6.54
CA LEU A 352 19.81 -10.12 -7.13
C LEU A 352 20.03 -11.61 -7.34
N ILE A 353 19.00 -12.41 -7.11
CA ILE A 353 19.03 -13.87 -7.25
C ILE A 353 17.98 -14.26 -8.30
N LEU A 354 18.44 -14.59 -9.49
CA LEU A 354 17.59 -15.09 -10.56
C LEU A 354 17.43 -16.60 -10.41
N LEU A 355 16.19 -17.07 -10.37
CA LEU A 355 15.82 -18.49 -10.43
C LEU A 355 15.17 -18.78 -11.78
N ARG A 356 15.63 -19.85 -12.43
CA ARG A 356 15.03 -20.46 -13.61
C ARG A 356 15.28 -21.96 -13.61
#